data_AF-A0A2S2PQZ9-F1
#
_entry.id   AF-A0A2S2PQZ9-F1
#
_cell.length_a   1.000
_cell.length_b   1.000
_cell.length_c   1.000
_cell.angle_alpha   90.00
_cell.angle_beta   90.00
_cell.angle_gamma   90.00
#
_symmetry.space_group_name_H-M   'P 1'
#
loop_
_entity.id
_entity.type
_entity.pdbx_description
1 polymer ?
#
loop_
_entity_poly.entity_id
_entity_poly.type
_entity_poly.pdbx_seq_one_letter_code
_entity_poly.pdbx_strand_id
1 'polypeptide(L)'
;MESSIIVEGFKESIPMHNLIYDKLIGDGDSSVMKNLNLTKPYGPDLNVKKIECTNHLLRNYINRLRETASRRKCTNGNIVPGVQRTFLKNNLLRLRYAVTEAIKFRSKTKTNITEKVKLLKSDILNGPYHVFGHHTHCAQYFCMGPKDGENNLVPDLEKSGLWNDILAARNLLAHHSSSLIHNVNNNCVENYNSVVAKYVGGKRINFSLKGSYQTRCHIALTSLNTGPSHISILHKKMTKSSPGVFTKRFIEQRSNKNNTKLKRRQLFGNIKPSKKTYIGPDRDYGCIQEESQILDMEPKEFNIKKLQFLKRLSKTNEEIKILEKSTKNQSESDLWKAERSIRLTASNFGKVCKLRVTTSRKNTVKTILYNAFSGNSSTNYGIENEPIARISFEKEINLKIKPAGLFVDKTYNFLAASPDGLIDDDGIVEIKCPYTIKDLTPEDAIQCGKLKFATLIDGKLNLKTNDNYYYQIQGQLHVTQRSYCYFVLWSSKGMLYQKILRDDAFFEQRMQQQLISFYHDHLLLEILDSRFHRGLPIRD
;
A
#
# COMPACT_ATOMS: atom_id res chain seq x y z
N MET A 1 0.54 -21.28 4.93
CA MET A 1 0.30 -21.81 6.29
C MET A 1 -0.16 -20.68 7.21
N GLU A 2 0.65 -19.67 7.52
CA GLU A 2 0.23 -18.53 8.37
C GLU A 2 -0.95 -17.74 7.79
N SER A 3 -0.88 -17.37 6.50
CA SER A 3 -1.99 -16.66 5.83
C SER A 3 -3.29 -17.45 5.79
N SER A 4 -3.22 -18.77 5.62
CA SER A 4 -4.38 -19.66 5.61
C SER A 4 -5.04 -19.73 6.99
N ILE A 5 -4.23 -19.84 8.06
CA ILE A 5 -4.72 -19.87 9.45
C ILE A 5 -5.41 -18.56 9.81
N ILE A 6 -4.85 -17.41 9.41
CA ILE A 6 -5.48 -16.12 9.66
C ILE A 6 -6.84 -16.05 8.93
N VAL A 7 -6.89 -16.44 7.66
CA VAL A 7 -8.15 -16.44 6.89
C VAL A 7 -9.20 -17.38 7.51
N GLU A 8 -8.79 -18.55 7.97
CA GLU A 8 -9.66 -19.49 8.70
C GLU A 8 -10.17 -18.86 10.00
N GLY A 9 -9.31 -18.19 10.78
CA GLY A 9 -9.73 -17.46 11.98
C GLY A 9 -10.76 -16.36 11.72
N PHE A 10 -10.71 -15.70 10.56
CA PHE A 10 -11.75 -14.75 10.14
C PHE A 10 -13.06 -15.44 9.75
N LYS A 11 -13.01 -16.62 9.11
CA LYS A 11 -14.22 -17.40 8.78
C LYS A 11 -14.90 -17.93 10.04
N GLU A 12 -14.11 -18.43 10.99
CA GLU A 12 -14.60 -19.02 12.23
C GLU A 12 -15.02 -17.98 13.28
N SER A 13 -14.76 -16.67 13.05
CA SER A 13 -15.06 -15.64 14.06
C SER A 13 -16.55 -15.51 14.38
N ILE A 14 -17.42 -15.70 13.39
CA ILE A 14 -18.87 -15.70 13.59
C ILE A 14 -19.32 -16.96 14.36
N PRO A 15 -19.04 -18.20 13.91
CA PRO A 15 -19.50 -19.38 14.64
C PRO A 15 -18.86 -19.54 16.03
N MET A 16 -17.59 -19.15 16.22
CA MET A 16 -16.90 -19.33 17.51
C MET A 16 -17.16 -18.20 18.50
N HIS A 17 -17.32 -16.96 18.02
CA HIS A 17 -17.32 -15.78 18.88
C HIS A 17 -18.52 -14.85 18.65
N ASN A 18 -19.34 -15.10 17.63
CA ASN A 18 -20.40 -14.19 17.18
C ASN A 18 -19.88 -12.77 16.91
N LEU A 19 -18.69 -12.66 16.32
CA LEU A 19 -18.00 -11.40 16.03
C LEU A 19 -17.58 -11.30 14.57
N ILE A 20 -17.66 -10.09 14.02
CA ILE A 20 -17.11 -9.72 12.72
C ILE A 20 -15.82 -8.93 12.94
N TYR A 21 -14.72 -9.37 12.33
CA TYR A 21 -13.46 -8.65 12.38
C TYR A 21 -13.33 -7.70 11.19
N ASP A 22 -13.52 -6.40 11.43
CA ASP A 22 -13.49 -5.39 10.37
C ASP A 22 -12.07 -4.98 9.94
N LYS A 23 -11.07 -5.19 10.82
CA LYS A 23 -9.69 -4.72 10.64
C LYS A 23 -8.67 -5.82 10.95
N LEU A 24 -7.62 -5.88 10.14
CA LEU A 24 -6.42 -6.68 10.37
C LEU A 24 -5.23 -5.76 10.63
N ILE A 25 -4.56 -5.91 11.77
CA ILE A 25 -3.30 -5.22 12.06
C ILE A 25 -2.16 -6.09 11.54
N GLY A 26 -1.32 -5.55 10.66
CA GLY A 26 -0.22 -6.31 10.08
C GLY A 26 0.98 -5.48 9.67
N ASP A 27 2.10 -6.17 9.47
CA ASP A 27 3.39 -5.60 9.09
C ASP A 27 3.69 -6.00 7.65
N GLY A 28 3.39 -5.17 6.64
CA GLY A 28 3.90 -5.39 5.27
C GLY A 28 3.51 -6.70 4.54
N ASP A 29 2.83 -7.64 5.21
CA ASP A 29 2.51 -8.95 4.65
C ASP A 29 1.35 -8.87 3.66
N SER A 30 1.72 -9.08 2.40
CA SER A 30 0.86 -8.92 1.23
C SER A 30 -0.10 -10.08 1.02
N SER A 31 0.31 -11.30 1.40
CA SER A 31 -0.41 -12.53 1.07
C SER A 31 -1.68 -12.73 1.91
N VAL A 32 -1.68 -12.30 3.18
CA VAL A 32 -2.83 -12.42 4.08
C VAL A 32 -3.98 -11.56 3.61
N MET A 33 -3.72 -10.27 3.34
CA MET A 33 -4.74 -9.33 2.88
C MET A 33 -5.28 -9.72 1.51
N LYS A 34 -4.40 -10.21 0.62
CA LYS A 34 -4.81 -10.78 -0.67
C LYS A 34 -5.79 -11.92 -0.43
N ASN A 35 -5.45 -12.90 0.40
CA ASN A 35 -6.33 -14.05 0.64
C ASN A 35 -7.66 -13.64 1.28
N LEU A 36 -7.67 -12.72 2.24
CA LEU A 36 -8.89 -12.21 2.87
C LEU A 36 -9.83 -11.53 1.87
N ASN A 37 -9.27 -10.70 0.96
CA ASN A 37 -10.04 -10.05 -0.11
C ASN A 37 -10.63 -11.06 -1.10
N LEU A 38 -9.96 -12.19 -1.32
CA LEU A 38 -10.44 -13.26 -2.20
C LEU A 38 -11.51 -14.11 -1.51
N THR A 39 -11.31 -14.45 -0.24
CA THR A 39 -12.23 -15.33 0.49
C THR A 39 -13.48 -14.64 0.99
N LYS A 40 -13.45 -13.31 1.17
CA LYS A 40 -14.56 -12.48 1.67
C LYS A 40 -15.34 -13.16 2.81
N PRO A 41 -14.72 -13.37 3.99
CA PRO A 41 -15.27 -14.21 5.06
C PRO A 41 -16.64 -13.75 5.57
N TYR A 42 -17.02 -12.49 5.32
CA TYR A 42 -18.27 -11.87 5.77
C TYR A 42 -19.19 -11.46 4.62
N GLY A 43 -18.97 -11.99 3.42
CA GLY A 43 -19.78 -11.68 2.24
C GLY A 43 -19.23 -10.52 1.38
N PRO A 44 -19.94 -10.18 0.28
CA PRO A 44 -19.45 -9.25 -0.74
C PRO A 44 -19.39 -7.79 -0.28
N ASP A 45 -20.22 -7.41 0.69
CA ASP A 45 -20.40 -6.02 1.13
C ASP A 45 -19.42 -5.60 2.23
N LEU A 46 -18.78 -6.55 2.91
CA LEU A 46 -17.90 -6.28 4.04
C LEU A 46 -16.47 -6.74 3.76
N ASN A 47 -15.62 -5.77 3.43
CA ASN A 47 -14.19 -5.99 3.20
C ASN A 47 -13.39 -5.70 4.48
N VAL A 48 -12.51 -6.64 4.84
CA VAL A 48 -11.56 -6.47 5.95
C VAL A 48 -10.54 -5.39 5.57
N LYS A 49 -10.26 -4.46 6.47
CA LYS A 49 -9.28 -3.38 6.22
C LYS A 49 -7.94 -3.70 6.87
N LYS A 50 -6.86 -3.53 6.11
CA LYS A 50 -5.51 -3.60 6.68
C LYS A 50 -5.15 -2.29 7.37
N ILE A 51 -4.71 -2.38 8.62
CA ILE A 51 -4.06 -1.29 9.36
C ILE A 51 -2.59 -1.66 9.53
N GLU A 52 -1.69 -0.84 8.99
CA GLU A 52 -0.26 -1.06 9.14
C GLU A 52 0.18 -0.80 10.58
N CYS A 53 1.10 -1.62 11.08
CA CYS A 53 1.69 -1.42 12.41
C CYS A 53 2.52 -0.13 12.50
N THR A 54 2.19 0.69 13.49
CA THR A 54 2.85 1.99 13.72
C THR A 54 4.35 1.83 13.97
N ASN A 55 4.75 0.82 14.75
CA ASN A 55 6.17 0.56 15.05
C ASN A 55 6.95 0.16 13.80
N HIS A 56 6.32 -0.61 12.92
CA HIS A 56 6.91 -1.04 11.66
C HIS A 56 7.18 0.16 10.74
N LEU A 57 6.15 0.99 10.52
CA LEU A 57 6.24 2.19 9.70
C LEU A 57 7.31 3.17 10.20
N LEU A 58 7.33 3.45 11.51
CA LEU A 58 8.33 4.34 12.10
C LEU A 58 9.75 3.76 12.01
N ARG A 59 9.90 2.44 12.17
CA ARG A 59 11.20 1.76 12.02
C ARG A 59 11.70 1.87 10.57
N ASN A 60 10.82 1.64 9.59
CA ASN A 60 11.17 1.76 8.17
C ASN A 60 11.56 3.19 7.81
N TYR A 61 10.81 4.19 8.27
CA TYR A 61 11.14 5.60 8.08
C TYR A 61 12.54 5.94 8.60
N ILE A 62 12.86 5.57 9.84
CA ILE A 62 14.16 5.88 10.45
C ILE A 62 15.30 5.08 9.83
N ASN A 63 15.08 3.81 9.49
CA ASN A 63 16.09 3.00 8.80
C ASN A 63 16.45 3.62 7.45
N ARG A 64 15.45 4.08 6.69
CA ARG A 64 15.67 4.73 5.40
C ARG A 64 16.45 6.03 5.54
N LEU A 65 16.06 6.91 6.47
CA LEU A 65 16.81 8.14 6.73
C LEU A 65 18.25 7.87 7.21
N ARG A 66 18.46 6.82 7.99
CA ARG A 66 19.80 6.38 8.42
C ARG A 66 20.64 5.90 7.23
N GLU A 67 20.05 5.17 6.29
CA GLU A 67 20.73 4.78 5.06
C GLU A 67 21.09 6.00 4.23
N THR A 68 20.15 6.94 4.01
CA THR A 68 20.39 8.21 3.32
C THR A 68 21.56 8.97 3.95
N ALA A 69 21.58 9.11 5.27
CA ALA A 69 22.66 9.79 5.98
C ALA A 69 24.02 9.06 5.90
N SER A 70 24.02 7.77 5.54
CA SER A 70 25.25 6.98 5.42
C SER A 70 25.85 7.04 4.01
N ARG A 71 25.05 7.31 2.97
CA ARG A 71 25.50 7.43 1.58
C ARG A 71 26.27 8.74 1.37
N ARG A 72 27.30 8.71 0.50
CA ARG A 72 28.08 9.93 0.13
C ARG A 72 27.42 10.75 -0.97
N LYS A 73 26.61 10.11 -1.83
CA LYS A 73 25.87 10.74 -2.92
C LYS A 73 24.37 10.63 -2.65
N CYS A 74 23.62 11.69 -2.96
CA CYS A 74 22.16 11.65 -2.96
C CYS A 74 21.63 10.90 -4.19
N THR A 75 20.32 10.65 -4.25
CA THR A 75 19.70 9.95 -5.40
C THR A 75 19.85 10.71 -6.73
N ASN A 76 20.02 12.04 -6.67
CA ASN A 76 20.32 12.87 -7.85
C ASN A 76 21.79 12.77 -8.29
N GLY A 77 22.66 12.12 -7.51
CA GLY A 77 24.09 11.90 -7.81
C GLY A 77 25.04 12.95 -7.24
N ASN A 78 24.53 14.03 -6.66
CA ASN A 78 25.35 15.08 -6.04
C ASN A 78 26.04 14.57 -4.77
N ILE A 79 27.26 15.05 -4.53
CA ILE A 79 28.01 14.73 -3.32
C ILE A 79 27.40 15.49 -2.15
N VAL A 80 27.05 14.77 -1.09
CA VAL A 80 26.46 15.34 0.11
C VAL A 80 27.55 15.60 1.16
N PRO A 81 27.76 16.86 1.59
CA PRO A 81 28.72 17.21 2.62
C PRO A 81 28.58 16.36 3.90
N GLY A 82 29.71 15.98 4.50
CA GLY A 82 29.73 15.17 5.73
C GLY A 82 28.96 15.82 6.88
N VAL A 83 29.05 17.14 7.01
CA VAL A 83 28.35 17.93 8.03
C VAL A 83 26.83 17.76 7.93
N GLN A 84 26.26 17.90 6.72
CA GLN A 84 24.82 17.72 6.47
C GLN A 84 24.35 16.29 6.77
N ARG A 85 25.17 15.29 6.44
CA ARG A 85 24.88 13.88 6.78
C ARG A 85 24.89 13.64 8.28
N THR A 86 25.81 14.25 9.01
CA THR A 86 25.86 14.19 10.48
C THR A 86 24.65 14.87 11.11
N PHE A 87 24.23 16.03 10.58
CA PHE A 87 22.99 16.68 11.04
C PHE A 87 21.77 15.78 10.88
N LEU A 88 21.62 15.10 9.75
CA LEU A 88 20.53 14.13 9.57
C LEU A 88 20.61 12.98 10.58
N LYS A 89 21.81 12.40 10.82
CA LYS A 89 22.00 11.33 11.81
C LYS A 89 21.59 11.75 13.22
N ASN A 90 21.98 12.95 13.63
CA ASN A 90 21.71 13.48 14.97
C ASN A 90 20.21 13.78 15.17
N ASN A 91 19.49 14.13 14.10
CA ASN A 91 18.07 14.48 14.16
C ASN A 91 17.10 13.30 13.90
N LEU A 92 17.58 12.07 13.67
CA LEU A 92 16.72 10.90 13.41
C LEU A 92 15.66 10.67 14.50
N LEU A 93 16.05 10.79 15.77
CA LEU A 93 15.11 10.61 16.88
C LEU A 93 14.11 11.77 16.96
N ARG A 94 14.52 13.00 16.67
CA ARG A 94 13.62 14.16 16.60
C ARG A 94 12.60 14.02 15.48
N LEU A 95 13.01 13.54 14.30
CA LEU A 95 12.11 13.23 13.19
C LEU A 95 11.09 12.14 13.55
N ARG A 96 11.51 11.10 14.28
CA ARG A 96 10.56 10.10 14.81
C ARG A 96 9.61 10.70 15.83
N TYR A 97 10.14 11.49 16.75
CA TYR A 97 9.40 12.09 17.85
C TYR A 97 8.29 13.02 17.33
N ALA A 98 8.62 13.86 16.35
CA ALA A 98 7.68 14.73 15.64
C ALA A 98 6.43 13.95 15.16
N VAL A 99 6.63 12.81 14.50
CA VAL A 99 5.54 11.97 14.01
C VAL A 99 4.77 11.34 15.17
N THR A 100 5.45 10.81 16.18
CA THR A 100 4.76 10.15 17.31
C THR A 100 3.91 11.13 18.12
N GLU A 101 4.36 12.37 18.32
CA GLU A 101 3.57 13.38 19.01
C GLU A 101 2.39 13.86 18.16
N ALA A 102 2.57 14.02 16.84
CA ALA A 102 1.46 14.30 15.93
C ALA A 102 0.38 13.20 15.99
N ILE A 103 0.77 11.92 15.99
CA ILE A 103 -0.17 10.80 16.14
C ILE A 103 -0.90 10.86 17.49
N LYS A 104 -0.17 11.06 18.60
CA LYS A 104 -0.77 11.14 19.95
C LYS A 104 -1.75 12.30 20.07
N PHE A 105 -1.43 13.46 19.50
CA PHE A 105 -2.31 14.62 19.51
C PHE A 105 -3.56 14.37 18.65
N ARG A 106 -3.38 14.02 17.37
CA ARG A 106 -4.49 13.85 16.42
C ARG A 106 -5.41 12.69 16.76
N SER A 107 -4.91 11.60 17.32
CA SER A 107 -5.75 10.48 17.78
C SER A 107 -6.77 10.92 18.85
N LYS A 108 -6.37 11.81 19.77
CA LYS A 108 -7.22 12.33 20.86
C LYS A 108 -8.19 13.44 20.46
N THR A 109 -7.98 14.11 19.32
CA THR A 109 -8.89 15.19 18.85
C THR A 109 -10.33 14.68 18.64
N LYS A 110 -11.35 15.49 18.88
CA LYS A 110 -12.77 15.12 18.70
C LYS A 110 -13.30 15.51 17.31
N THR A 111 -12.61 15.11 16.25
CA THR A 111 -13.01 15.36 14.85
C THR A 111 -13.26 14.07 14.09
N ASN A 112 -13.82 14.18 12.88
CA ASN A 112 -14.03 13.01 12.01
C ASN A 112 -12.68 12.36 11.65
N ILE A 113 -12.65 11.03 11.52
CA ILE A 113 -11.45 10.27 11.18
C ILE A 113 -10.80 10.76 9.88
N THR A 114 -11.59 11.12 8.87
CA THR A 114 -11.09 11.64 7.60
C THR A 114 -10.32 12.95 7.78
N GLU A 115 -10.83 13.85 8.62
CA GLU A 115 -10.15 15.11 8.94
C GLU A 115 -8.89 14.87 9.77
N LYS A 116 -8.95 13.96 10.75
CA LYS A 116 -7.78 13.55 11.54
C LYS A 116 -6.65 13.05 10.64
N VAL A 117 -6.96 12.21 9.66
CA VAL A 117 -5.98 11.67 8.70
C VAL A 117 -5.39 12.79 7.85
N LYS A 118 -6.22 13.70 7.33
CA LYS A 118 -5.77 14.85 6.53
C LYS A 118 -4.82 15.75 7.33
N LEU A 119 -5.19 16.08 8.57
CA LEU A 119 -4.38 16.91 9.45
C LEU A 119 -3.08 16.21 9.85
N LEU A 120 -3.14 14.93 10.24
CA LEU A 120 -1.95 14.13 10.54
C LEU A 120 -0.99 14.06 9.35
N LYS A 121 -1.52 13.87 8.14
CA LYS A 121 -0.73 13.88 6.90
C LYS A 121 -0.01 15.22 6.75
N SER A 122 -0.70 16.34 6.96
CA SER A 122 -0.09 17.68 6.94
C SER A 122 1.02 17.82 7.98
N ASP A 123 0.82 17.33 9.20
CA ASP A 123 1.82 17.39 10.27
C ASP A 123 3.07 16.54 9.93
N ILE A 124 2.89 15.34 9.36
CA ILE A 124 3.99 14.48 8.90
C ILE A 124 4.75 15.14 7.75
N LEU A 125 4.03 15.77 6.81
CA LEU A 125 4.64 16.50 5.69
C LEU A 125 5.48 17.69 6.21
N ASN A 126 5.00 18.41 7.23
CA ASN A 126 5.72 19.53 7.83
C ASN A 126 6.85 19.11 8.79
N GLY A 127 6.81 17.89 9.35
CA GLY A 127 7.75 17.40 10.35
C GLY A 127 9.23 17.66 10.03
N PRO A 128 9.75 17.30 8.83
CA PRO A 128 11.12 17.62 8.45
C PRO A 128 11.41 19.11 8.38
N TYR A 129 10.50 19.93 7.84
CA TYR A 129 10.69 21.39 7.78
C TYR A 129 10.90 21.96 9.18
N HIS A 130 10.04 21.60 10.13
CA HIS A 130 10.18 22.01 11.52
C HIS A 130 11.51 21.58 12.14
N VAL A 131 11.92 20.32 11.95
CA VAL A 131 13.15 19.78 12.56
C VAL A 131 14.42 20.45 12.02
N PHE A 132 14.40 20.93 10.77
CA PHE A 132 15.53 21.59 10.12
C PHE A 132 15.41 23.14 10.10
N GLY A 133 14.53 23.71 10.92
CA GLY A 133 14.49 25.16 11.20
C GLY A 133 13.57 25.98 10.30
N HIS A 134 12.68 25.35 9.53
CA HIS A 134 11.67 26.04 8.72
C HIS A 134 10.28 25.93 9.35
N HIS A 135 9.78 27.03 9.91
CA HIS A 135 8.59 27.03 10.78
C HIS A 135 7.32 27.65 10.18
N THR A 136 7.33 28.01 8.89
CA THR A 136 6.24 28.74 8.21
C THR A 136 4.89 28.04 8.25
N HIS A 137 4.86 26.71 8.18
CA HIS A 137 3.65 25.89 8.12
C HIS A 137 3.46 25.06 9.40
N CYS A 138 4.13 25.42 10.49
CA CYS A 138 3.98 24.73 11.76
C CYS A 138 2.62 25.01 12.39
N ALA A 139 1.95 23.95 12.85
CA ALA A 139 0.76 24.10 13.67
C ALA A 139 1.12 24.63 15.06
N GLN A 140 0.29 25.51 15.61
CA GLN A 140 0.53 26.18 16.89
C GLN A 140 0.68 25.19 18.08
N TYR A 141 -0.03 24.06 18.05
CA TYR A 141 0.12 23.03 19.09
C TYR A 141 1.49 22.33 19.07
N PHE A 142 2.22 22.43 17.95
CA PHE A 142 3.44 21.68 17.67
C PHE A 142 4.69 22.56 17.75
N CYS A 143 4.56 23.86 17.51
CA CYS A 143 5.67 24.80 17.45
C CYS A 143 5.24 26.17 17.97
N MET A 144 6.09 26.77 18.80
CA MET A 144 5.91 28.12 19.35
C MET A 144 6.68 29.19 18.54
N GLY A 145 7.16 28.83 17.34
CA GLY A 145 8.04 29.67 16.52
C GLY A 145 9.51 29.21 16.51
N PRO A 146 10.37 29.93 15.76
CA PRO A 146 11.80 29.68 15.72
C PRO A 146 12.42 29.93 17.09
N LYS A 147 13.42 29.12 17.46
CA LYS A 147 14.21 29.39 18.67
C LYS A 147 15.28 30.45 18.39
N ASP A 148 15.68 31.19 19.43
CA ASP A 148 16.76 32.17 19.30
C ASP A 148 18.04 31.52 18.79
N GLY A 149 18.56 32.04 17.67
CA GLY A 149 19.75 31.52 17.00
C GLY A 149 19.55 30.25 16.16
N GLU A 150 18.30 29.80 15.92
CA GLU A 150 18.03 28.64 15.07
C GLU A 150 18.18 28.97 13.58
N ASN A 151 19.17 28.35 12.93
CA ASN A 151 19.39 28.51 11.49
C ASN A 151 18.48 27.58 10.68
N ASN A 152 17.89 28.12 9.60
CA ASN A 152 17.15 27.33 8.63
C ASN A 152 18.12 26.57 7.70
N LEU A 153 18.22 25.26 7.88
CA LEU A 153 19.12 24.39 7.12
C LEU A 153 18.48 23.86 5.82
N VAL A 154 17.18 24.09 5.59
CA VAL A 154 16.48 23.57 4.41
C VAL A 154 17.12 24.02 3.08
N PRO A 155 17.47 25.31 2.88
CA PRO A 155 18.09 25.75 1.63
C PRO A 155 19.42 25.05 1.31
N ASP A 156 20.23 24.77 2.33
CA ASP A 156 21.52 24.08 2.16
C ASP A 156 21.35 22.59 1.84
N LEU A 157 20.30 21.96 2.39
CA LEU A 157 19.94 20.57 2.09
C LEU A 157 19.31 20.43 0.70
N GLU A 158 18.60 21.46 0.23
CA GLU A 158 18.06 21.50 -1.13
C GLU A 158 19.19 21.59 -2.16
N LYS A 159 20.18 22.47 -1.93
CA LYS A 159 21.35 22.62 -2.80
C LYS A 159 22.15 21.31 -2.94
N SER A 160 22.28 20.53 -1.87
CA SER A 160 23.00 19.25 -1.93
C SER A 160 22.16 18.09 -2.49
N GLY A 161 20.85 18.29 -2.71
CA GLY A 161 19.90 17.26 -3.12
C GLY A 161 19.55 16.25 -2.01
N LEU A 162 20.12 16.38 -0.81
CA LEU A 162 19.78 15.54 0.36
C LEU A 162 18.32 15.75 0.78
N TRP A 163 17.78 16.95 0.56
CA TRP A 163 16.39 17.26 0.88
C TRP A 163 15.39 16.36 0.16
N ASN A 164 15.61 16.08 -1.13
CA ASN A 164 14.74 15.20 -1.92
C ASN A 164 14.69 13.77 -1.34
N ASP A 165 15.82 13.25 -0.84
CA ASP A 165 15.87 11.94 -0.22
C ASP A 165 15.11 11.89 1.12
N ILE A 166 15.15 12.99 1.89
CA ILE A 166 14.37 13.14 3.13
C ILE A 166 12.88 13.22 2.80
N LEU A 167 12.50 14.03 1.81
CA LEU A 167 11.12 14.17 1.35
C LEU A 167 10.56 12.84 0.83
N ALA A 168 11.33 12.08 0.05
CA ALA A 168 10.94 10.76 -0.44
C ALA A 168 10.64 9.78 0.72
N ALA A 169 11.51 9.73 1.74
CA ALA A 169 11.28 8.89 2.92
C ALA A 169 10.03 9.32 3.71
N ARG A 170 9.80 10.63 3.84
CA ARG A 170 8.62 11.21 4.49
C ARG A 170 7.34 10.93 3.72
N ASN A 171 7.35 11.02 2.39
CA ASN A 171 6.18 10.81 1.54
C ASN A 171 5.63 9.38 1.71
N LEU A 172 6.51 8.38 1.79
CA LEU A 172 6.12 7.00 2.05
C LEU A 172 5.44 6.85 3.42
N LEU A 173 5.96 7.51 4.46
CA LEU A 173 5.32 7.49 5.78
C LEU A 173 3.97 8.22 5.78
N ALA A 174 3.89 9.37 5.11
CA ALA A 174 2.68 10.19 5.01
C ALA A 174 1.55 9.47 4.24
N HIS A 175 1.88 8.61 3.27
CA HIS A 175 0.92 7.75 2.57
C HIS A 175 0.18 6.79 3.53
N HIS A 176 0.82 6.39 4.63
CA HIS A 176 0.22 5.51 5.63
C HIS A 176 -0.47 6.27 6.78
N SER A 177 -0.80 7.56 6.62
CA SER A 177 -1.45 8.36 7.67
C SER A 177 -2.78 7.76 8.15
N SER A 178 -3.53 7.12 7.26
CA SER A 178 -4.77 6.41 7.59
C SER A 178 -4.56 5.22 8.52
N SER A 179 -3.41 4.55 8.45
CA SER A 179 -3.03 3.50 9.41
C SER A 179 -2.48 4.10 10.71
N LEU A 180 -1.61 5.11 10.60
CA LEU A 180 -0.91 5.72 11.74
C LEU A 180 -1.86 6.36 12.76
N ILE A 181 -2.99 6.91 12.32
CA ILE A 181 -3.96 7.55 13.22
C ILE A 181 -4.54 6.59 14.27
N HIS A 182 -4.59 5.28 13.97
CA HIS A 182 -5.05 4.26 14.90
C HIS A 182 -4.04 3.98 16.01
N ASN A 183 -2.75 4.30 15.80
CA ASN A 183 -1.67 4.09 16.76
C ASN A 183 -1.59 2.67 17.36
N VAL A 184 -1.85 1.67 16.51
CA VAL A 184 -1.83 0.24 16.90
C VAL A 184 -0.51 -0.42 16.50
N ASN A 185 -0.19 -1.53 17.17
CA ASN A 185 0.96 -2.38 16.86
C ASN A 185 0.60 -3.87 17.04
N ASN A 186 1.39 -4.75 16.43
CA ASN A 186 1.24 -6.20 16.48
C ASN A 186 2.12 -6.87 17.55
N ASN A 187 2.82 -6.09 18.40
CA ASN A 187 3.85 -6.60 19.32
C ASN A 187 3.32 -7.70 20.26
N CYS A 188 2.06 -7.59 20.70
CA CYS A 188 1.45 -8.59 21.59
C CYS A 188 1.39 -9.97 20.91
N VAL A 189 0.91 -10.00 19.67
CA VAL A 189 0.78 -11.21 18.86
C VAL A 189 2.16 -11.77 18.52
N GLU A 190 3.10 -10.93 18.08
CA GLU A 190 4.47 -11.36 17.79
C GLU A 190 5.16 -11.95 19.03
N ASN A 191 4.97 -11.33 20.21
CA ASN A 191 5.53 -11.81 21.45
C ASN A 191 4.93 -13.18 21.82
N TYR A 192 3.61 -13.34 21.75
CA TYR A 192 2.95 -14.62 22.00
C TYR A 192 3.41 -15.70 21.01
N ASN A 193 3.44 -15.41 19.71
CA ASN A 193 3.91 -16.35 18.68
C ASN A 193 5.37 -16.75 18.91
N SER A 194 6.22 -15.84 19.39
CA SER A 194 7.61 -16.17 19.77
C SER A 194 7.70 -17.13 20.96
N VAL A 195 6.71 -17.12 21.85
CA VAL A 195 6.61 -18.07 22.97
C VAL A 195 6.07 -19.39 22.46
N VAL A 196 4.99 -19.40 21.68
CA VAL A 196 4.42 -20.61 21.05
C VAL A 196 5.49 -21.36 20.27
N ALA A 197 6.30 -20.67 19.45
CA ALA A 197 7.38 -21.27 18.67
C ALA A 197 8.39 -22.05 19.53
N LYS A 198 8.66 -21.61 20.78
CA LYS A 198 9.54 -22.33 21.71
C LYS A 198 8.91 -23.62 22.23
N TYR A 199 7.61 -23.59 22.50
CA TYR A 199 6.86 -24.76 22.99
C TYR A 199 6.56 -25.77 21.88
N VAL A 200 6.39 -25.32 20.64
CA VAL A 200 6.18 -26.16 19.46
C VAL A 200 7.50 -26.75 18.93
N GLY A 201 8.66 -26.28 19.41
CA GLY A 201 9.98 -26.79 18.97
C GLY A 201 10.42 -26.26 17.59
N GLY A 202 9.76 -25.21 17.10
CA GLY A 202 9.99 -24.66 15.75
C GLY A 202 9.66 -25.66 14.63
N LYS A 203 10.29 -25.49 13.45
CA LYS A 203 10.09 -26.36 12.27
C LYS A 203 10.72 -27.76 12.39
N ARG A 204 11.38 -28.10 13.51
CA ARG A 204 12.36 -29.20 13.52
C ARG A 204 11.84 -30.55 13.97
N ILE A 205 10.71 -30.66 14.68
CA ILE A 205 10.22 -32.00 15.07
C ILE A 205 8.69 -32.02 15.17
N ASN A 206 8.06 -32.87 14.36
CA ASN A 206 6.61 -33.08 14.35
C ASN A 206 6.23 -34.19 15.35
N PHE A 207 5.84 -33.83 16.57
CA PHE A 207 5.34 -34.76 17.59
C PHE A 207 3.80 -34.83 17.62
N SER A 208 3.13 -34.70 16.48
CA SER A 208 1.67 -34.55 16.45
C SER A 208 0.92 -35.89 16.56
N LEU A 209 0.68 -36.33 17.79
CA LEU A 209 -0.58 -36.99 18.12
C LEU A 209 -1.70 -35.92 18.19
N LYS A 210 -2.94 -36.29 17.86
CA LYS A 210 -4.14 -35.43 17.92
C LYS A 210 -4.22 -34.69 19.28
N GLY A 211 -4.48 -33.38 19.26
CA GLY A 211 -4.66 -32.54 20.47
C GLY A 211 -3.38 -31.94 21.09
N SER A 212 -2.19 -32.31 20.60
CA SER A 212 -0.93 -31.85 21.19
C SER A 212 -0.58 -30.39 20.89
N TYR A 213 -1.03 -29.83 19.76
CA TYR A 213 -0.74 -28.44 19.39
C TYR A 213 -1.53 -27.42 20.23
N GLN A 214 -2.83 -27.66 20.43
CA GLN A 214 -3.68 -26.83 21.29
C GLN A 214 -3.11 -26.79 22.72
N THR A 215 -2.75 -27.95 23.27
CA THR A 215 -2.10 -28.06 24.58
C THR A 215 -0.80 -27.25 24.65
N ARG A 216 0.06 -27.31 23.62
CA ARG A 216 1.27 -26.48 23.55
C ARG A 216 0.97 -24.98 23.49
N CYS A 217 -0.09 -24.57 22.79
CA CYS A 217 -0.54 -23.17 22.76
C CYS A 217 -1.08 -22.71 24.12
N HIS A 218 -1.84 -23.55 24.83
CA HIS A 218 -2.31 -23.26 26.19
C HIS A 218 -1.16 -23.18 27.20
N ILE A 219 -0.16 -24.06 27.09
CA ILE A 219 1.04 -24.01 27.93
C ILE A 219 1.83 -22.72 27.63
N ALA A 220 1.98 -22.35 26.36
CA ALA A 220 2.63 -21.12 25.95
C ALA A 220 1.91 -19.88 26.52
N LEU A 221 0.57 -19.86 26.48
CA LEU A 221 -0.25 -18.78 27.05
C LEU A 221 -0.06 -18.68 28.58
N THR A 222 -0.14 -19.82 29.26
CA THR A 222 0.08 -19.88 30.72
C THR A 222 1.48 -19.40 31.09
N SER A 223 2.50 -19.79 30.32
CA SER A 223 3.89 -19.34 30.50
C SER A 223 4.06 -17.84 30.26
N LEU A 224 3.41 -17.28 29.23
CA LEU A 224 3.46 -15.85 28.95
C LEU A 224 2.86 -15.03 30.10
N ASN A 225 1.70 -15.46 30.60
CA ASN A 225 0.95 -14.70 31.63
C ASN A 225 1.56 -14.83 33.03
N THR A 226 2.15 -15.98 33.37
CA THR A 226 2.63 -16.25 34.73
C THR A 226 4.15 -16.33 34.84
N GLY A 227 4.87 -16.22 33.72
CA GLY A 227 6.33 -16.22 33.70
C GLY A 227 6.92 -17.56 34.18
N PRO A 228 8.08 -17.56 34.87
CA PRO A 228 8.73 -18.79 35.33
C PRO A 228 7.86 -19.68 36.23
N SER A 229 6.87 -19.13 36.92
CA SER A 229 6.04 -19.86 37.89
C SER A 229 4.91 -20.69 37.28
N HIS A 230 4.69 -20.63 35.95
CA HIS A 230 3.64 -21.39 35.27
C HIS A 230 3.60 -22.88 35.62
N ILE A 231 4.77 -23.52 35.76
CA ILE A 231 4.87 -24.94 36.13
C ILE A 231 4.34 -25.18 37.55
N SER A 232 4.66 -24.29 38.49
CA SER A 232 4.18 -24.37 39.88
C SER A 232 2.67 -24.17 39.97
N ILE A 233 2.13 -23.23 39.18
CA ILE A 233 0.70 -22.95 39.13
C ILE A 233 -0.08 -24.14 38.55
N LEU A 234 0.41 -24.71 37.44
CA LEU A 234 -0.20 -25.90 36.84
C LEU A 234 -0.13 -27.11 37.78
N HIS A 235 1.03 -27.36 38.41
CA HIS A 235 1.21 -28.45 39.37
C HIS A 235 0.25 -28.30 40.56
N LYS A 236 0.23 -27.13 41.22
CA LYS A 236 -0.67 -26.87 42.35
C LYS A 236 -2.14 -27.04 41.98
N LYS A 237 -2.53 -26.66 40.76
CA LYS A 237 -3.91 -26.80 40.29
C LYS A 237 -4.28 -28.26 40.01
N MET A 238 -3.33 -29.08 39.54
CA MET A 238 -3.55 -30.51 39.26
C MET A 238 -3.47 -31.39 40.52
N THR A 239 -2.51 -31.13 41.41
CA THR A 239 -2.21 -32.02 42.55
C THR A 239 -2.65 -31.48 43.91
N LYS A 240 -3.17 -30.24 43.97
CA LYS A 240 -3.46 -29.49 45.20
C LYS A 240 -2.25 -29.32 46.13
N SER A 241 -1.04 -29.63 45.67
CA SER A 241 0.19 -29.63 46.46
C SER A 241 1.30 -28.84 45.77
N SER A 242 2.26 -28.35 46.57
CA SER A 242 3.40 -27.59 46.03
C SER A 242 4.35 -28.51 45.25
N PRO A 243 4.96 -28.01 44.16
CA PRO A 243 5.92 -28.81 43.40
C PRO A 243 7.18 -29.12 44.23
N GLY A 244 7.83 -30.23 43.90
CA GLY A 244 9.05 -30.69 44.58
C GLY A 244 10.25 -29.74 44.44
N VAL A 245 11.31 -30.01 45.22
CA VAL A 245 12.50 -29.16 45.36
C VAL A 245 13.19 -28.87 44.02
N PHE A 246 13.28 -29.86 43.11
CA PHE A 246 13.90 -29.69 41.79
C PHE A 246 13.15 -28.69 40.91
N THR A 247 11.82 -28.75 40.88
CA THR A 247 10.98 -27.81 40.13
C THR A 247 11.08 -26.40 40.70
N LYS A 248 11.13 -26.25 42.03
CA LYS A 248 11.35 -24.96 42.69
C LYS A 248 12.71 -24.36 42.30
N ARG A 249 13.79 -25.16 42.33
CA ARG A 249 15.14 -24.75 41.87
C ARG A 249 15.15 -24.34 40.40
N PHE A 250 14.46 -25.07 39.52
CA PHE A 250 14.35 -24.71 38.10
C PHE A 250 13.64 -23.35 37.89
N ILE A 251 12.54 -23.11 38.61
CA ILE A 251 11.81 -21.83 38.56
C ILE A 251 12.70 -20.68 39.00
N GLU A 252 13.44 -20.87 40.11
CA GLU A 252 14.37 -19.89 40.66
C GLU A 252 15.51 -19.57 39.67
N GLN A 253 16.15 -20.60 39.10
CA GLN A 253 17.19 -20.41 38.07
C GLN A 253 16.67 -19.63 36.86
N ARG A 254 15.46 -19.92 36.40
CA ARG A 254 14.84 -19.24 35.25
C ARG A 254 14.47 -17.78 35.59
N SER A 255 14.00 -17.54 36.81
CA SER A 255 13.73 -16.19 37.33
C SER A 255 15.02 -15.36 37.40
N ASN A 256 16.08 -15.94 37.97
CA ASN A 256 17.39 -15.31 38.06
C ASN A 256 17.96 -14.98 36.68
N LYS A 257 17.90 -15.93 35.72
CA LYS A 257 18.32 -15.71 34.32
C LYS A 257 17.53 -14.61 33.62
N ASN A 258 16.23 -14.49 33.87
CA ASN A 258 15.41 -13.40 33.33
C ASN A 258 15.83 -12.05 33.92
N ASN A 259 16.07 -11.98 35.22
CA ASN A 259 16.57 -10.77 35.90
C ASN A 259 17.96 -10.38 35.38
N THR A 260 18.87 -11.34 35.16
CA THR A 260 20.19 -11.03 34.58
C THR A 260 20.09 -10.56 33.14
N LYS A 261 19.18 -11.13 32.33
CA LYS A 261 18.95 -10.68 30.95
C LYS A 261 18.35 -9.28 30.89
N LEU A 262 17.43 -8.93 31.79
CA LEU A 262 16.89 -7.58 31.90
C LEU A 262 17.99 -6.57 32.24
N LYS A 263 18.83 -6.88 33.24
CA LYS A 263 20.01 -6.07 33.60
C LYS A 263 21.00 -5.96 32.43
N ARG A 264 21.29 -7.05 31.71
CA ARG A 264 22.18 -7.04 30.53
C ARG A 264 21.62 -6.24 29.35
N ARG A 265 20.31 -6.28 29.10
CA ARG A 265 19.65 -5.50 28.04
C ARG A 265 19.64 -4.00 28.34
N GLN A 266 19.64 -3.63 29.62
CA GLN A 266 19.83 -2.24 30.06
C GLN A 266 21.28 -1.76 29.87
N LEU A 267 22.26 -2.66 29.99
CA LEU A 267 23.69 -2.34 29.92
C LEU A 267 24.28 -2.39 28.50
N PHE A 268 23.78 -3.23 27.60
CA PHE A 268 24.34 -3.42 26.26
C PHE A 268 23.26 -3.52 25.17
N GLY A 269 23.05 -2.42 24.45
CA GLY A 269 22.17 -2.36 23.29
C GLY A 269 22.85 -2.86 22.01
N ASN A 270 22.20 -3.83 21.35
CA ASN A 270 22.42 -4.29 19.97
C ASN A 270 23.69 -5.09 19.66
N ILE A 271 23.54 -6.42 19.61
CA ILE A 271 24.35 -7.27 18.72
C ILE A 271 23.37 -8.06 17.82
N LYS A 272 23.47 -7.87 16.50
CA LYS A 272 22.67 -8.57 15.48
C LYS A 272 23.21 -9.99 15.27
N PRO A 273 22.38 -11.04 15.24
CA PRO A 273 22.80 -12.35 14.74
C PRO A 273 22.78 -12.38 13.20
N SER A 274 23.75 -13.09 12.61
CA SER A 274 23.92 -13.29 11.17
C SER A 274 22.83 -14.20 10.59
N LYS A 275 22.41 -13.89 9.35
CA LYS A 275 21.38 -14.63 8.60
C LYS A 275 21.95 -15.96 8.10
N LYS A 276 21.23 -17.06 8.32
CA LYS A 276 21.41 -18.30 7.56
C LYS A 276 20.53 -18.27 6.31
N THR A 277 21.10 -18.71 5.20
CA THR A 277 20.48 -18.93 3.89
C THR A 277 19.46 -20.06 3.95
N TYR A 278 18.32 -19.87 3.28
CA TYR A 278 17.31 -20.89 3.05
C TYR A 278 17.42 -21.42 1.62
N ILE A 279 17.39 -22.75 1.48
CA ILE A 279 17.35 -23.52 0.23
C ILE A 279 15.89 -23.56 -0.28
N GLY A 280 15.75 -23.67 -1.60
CA GLY A 280 14.59 -23.29 -2.41
C GLY A 280 13.31 -24.12 -2.26
N PRO A 281 12.25 -23.74 -3.00
CA PRO A 281 10.93 -24.36 -2.94
C PRO A 281 10.83 -25.69 -3.71
N ASP A 282 9.90 -26.54 -3.26
CA ASP A 282 9.54 -27.85 -3.83
C ASP A 282 8.87 -27.76 -5.21
N ARG A 283 8.96 -28.88 -5.94
CA ARG A 283 8.71 -29.07 -7.38
C ARG A 283 7.28 -29.42 -7.81
N ASP A 284 6.28 -29.37 -6.93
CA ASP A 284 4.92 -29.83 -7.28
C ASP A 284 3.88 -28.71 -7.13
N TYR A 285 3.59 -28.02 -8.23
CA TYR A 285 2.38 -27.18 -8.37
C TYR A 285 1.62 -27.61 -9.64
N GLY A 286 0.42 -28.13 -9.41
CA GLY A 286 -0.34 -28.98 -10.32
C GLY A 286 -0.91 -28.32 -11.58
N CYS A 287 -1.25 -29.22 -12.50
CA CYS A 287 -1.96 -29.01 -13.76
C CYS A 287 -3.47 -28.88 -13.47
N ILE A 288 -4.13 -27.84 -13.98
CA ILE A 288 -5.60 -27.77 -14.01
C ILE A 288 -6.01 -27.40 -15.44
N GLN A 289 -6.61 -28.39 -16.11
CA GLN A 289 -7.20 -28.29 -17.43
C GLN A 289 -8.52 -27.50 -17.43
N GLU A 290 -8.89 -27.13 -18.64
CA GLU A 290 -9.90 -26.18 -19.06
C GLU A 290 -11.34 -26.66 -18.85
N GLU A 291 -12.19 -25.80 -18.29
CA GLU A 291 -13.63 -25.86 -18.57
C GLU A 291 -14.14 -24.43 -18.84
N SER A 292 -14.58 -24.24 -20.08
CA SER A 292 -15.02 -22.96 -20.65
C SER A 292 -16.53 -22.90 -20.69
N GLN A 293 -17.07 -21.74 -20.30
CA GLN A 293 -18.32 -21.16 -20.79
C GLN A 293 -19.62 -21.94 -20.54
N ILE A 294 -19.98 -22.17 -19.28
CA ILE A 294 -21.37 -22.38 -18.88
C ILE A 294 -21.85 -21.14 -18.10
N LEU A 295 -23.03 -20.61 -18.45
CA LEU A 295 -23.73 -19.69 -17.56
C LEU A 295 -24.33 -20.55 -16.45
N ASP A 296 -23.91 -20.34 -15.20
CA ASP A 296 -24.34 -21.21 -14.09
C ASP A 296 -25.71 -20.79 -13.51
N MET A 297 -26.27 -19.71 -14.04
CA MET A 297 -27.54 -19.10 -13.67
C MET A 297 -28.43 -19.01 -14.91
N GLU A 298 -29.74 -19.16 -14.70
CA GLU A 298 -30.75 -19.02 -15.74
C GLU A 298 -30.60 -17.68 -16.50
N PRO A 299 -30.59 -17.67 -17.86
CA PRO A 299 -30.37 -16.46 -18.65
C PRO A 299 -31.36 -15.32 -18.35
N LYS A 300 -32.61 -15.66 -17.98
CA LYS A 300 -33.63 -14.67 -17.60
C LYS A 300 -33.27 -13.96 -16.29
N GLU A 301 -32.83 -14.69 -15.29
CA GLU A 301 -32.41 -14.15 -14.00
C GLU A 301 -31.15 -13.27 -14.16
N PHE A 302 -30.19 -13.73 -14.97
CA PHE A 302 -28.99 -12.97 -15.28
C PHE A 302 -29.33 -11.61 -15.93
N ASN A 303 -30.23 -11.59 -16.92
CA ASN A 303 -30.63 -10.36 -17.59
C ASN A 303 -31.31 -9.36 -16.65
N ILE A 304 -32.15 -9.83 -15.72
CA ILE A 304 -32.76 -8.96 -14.69
C ILE A 304 -31.68 -8.35 -13.79
N LYS A 305 -30.76 -9.16 -13.27
CA LYS A 305 -29.63 -8.68 -12.43
C LYS A 305 -28.74 -7.72 -13.19
N LYS A 306 -28.48 -7.98 -14.47
CA LYS A 306 -27.71 -7.10 -15.37
C LYS A 306 -28.35 -5.73 -15.50
N LEU A 307 -29.65 -5.66 -15.79
CA LEU A 307 -30.38 -4.39 -15.92
C LEU A 307 -30.41 -3.62 -14.60
N GLN A 308 -30.69 -4.30 -13.49
CA GLN A 308 -30.69 -3.68 -12.16
C GLN A 308 -29.31 -3.12 -11.79
N PHE A 309 -28.24 -3.87 -12.08
CA PHE A 309 -26.88 -3.45 -11.80
C PHE A 309 -26.47 -2.24 -12.64
N LEU A 310 -26.78 -2.23 -13.95
CA LEU A 310 -26.50 -1.08 -14.82
C LEU A 310 -27.27 0.17 -14.40
N LYS A 311 -28.52 0.02 -13.93
CA LYS A 311 -29.30 1.12 -13.35
C LYS A 311 -28.69 1.65 -12.05
N ARG A 312 -28.12 0.77 -11.20
CA ARG A 312 -27.38 1.19 -10.00
C ARG A 312 -26.06 1.90 -10.36
N LEU A 313 -25.47 1.53 -11.49
CA LEU A 313 -24.19 2.04 -11.95
C LEU A 313 -24.30 3.46 -12.52
N SER A 314 -25.46 3.80 -13.09
CA SER A 314 -25.75 5.12 -13.64
C SER A 314 -25.75 6.19 -12.55
N LYS A 315 -25.03 7.28 -12.80
CA LYS A 315 -24.95 8.44 -11.91
C LYS A 315 -25.29 9.70 -12.69
N THR A 316 -25.97 10.63 -12.02
CA THR A 316 -26.22 11.98 -12.54
C THR A 316 -24.93 12.81 -12.56
N ASN A 317 -24.93 13.91 -13.32
CA ASN A 317 -23.78 14.82 -13.38
C ASN A 317 -23.37 15.37 -12.00
N GLU A 318 -24.34 15.57 -11.11
CA GLU A 318 -24.08 16.05 -9.75
C GLU A 318 -23.43 14.98 -8.88
N GLU A 319 -23.93 13.75 -8.94
CA GLU A 319 -23.37 12.60 -8.23
C GLU A 319 -21.94 12.30 -8.71
N ILE A 320 -21.65 12.43 -10.00
CA ILE A 320 -20.30 12.27 -10.54
C ILE A 320 -19.36 13.34 -9.96
N LYS A 321 -19.80 14.60 -9.88
CA LYS A 321 -19.00 15.69 -9.26
C LYS A 321 -18.78 15.47 -7.76
N ILE A 322 -19.77 14.96 -7.04
CA ILE A 322 -19.65 14.63 -5.61
C ILE A 322 -18.70 13.45 -5.42
N LEU A 323 -18.78 12.44 -6.29
CA LEU A 323 -17.90 11.28 -6.28
C LEU A 323 -16.44 11.70 -6.50
N GLU A 324 -16.16 12.56 -7.48
CA GLU A 324 -14.82 13.12 -7.70
C GLU A 324 -14.30 13.79 -6.42
N LYS A 325 -15.08 14.71 -5.84
CA LYS A 325 -14.68 15.47 -4.65
C LYS A 325 -14.40 14.58 -3.45
N SER A 326 -15.24 13.58 -3.21
CA SER A 326 -15.10 12.63 -2.09
C SER A 326 -13.98 11.61 -2.28
N THR A 327 -13.48 11.44 -3.51
CA THR A 327 -12.44 10.47 -3.86
C THR A 327 -11.09 11.08 -4.21
N LYS A 328 -10.89 12.39 -3.95
CA LYS A 328 -9.61 13.10 -4.18
C LYS A 328 -8.38 12.51 -3.51
N ASN A 329 -8.57 11.74 -2.43
CA ASN A 329 -7.48 11.03 -1.76
C ASN A 329 -7.16 9.65 -2.39
N GLN A 330 -7.79 9.33 -3.53
CA GLN A 330 -7.57 8.15 -4.37
C GLN A 330 -7.39 6.85 -3.58
N SER A 331 -6.17 6.28 -3.57
CA SER A 331 -5.85 5.00 -2.91
C SER A 331 -6.15 4.96 -1.41
N GLU A 332 -6.24 6.11 -0.75
CA GLU A 332 -6.61 6.21 0.67
C GLU A 332 -8.14 6.22 0.88
N SER A 333 -8.95 6.42 -0.17
CA SER A 333 -10.41 6.44 -0.11
C SER A 333 -10.99 5.06 -0.37
N ASP A 334 -11.79 4.55 0.57
CA ASP A 334 -12.51 3.28 0.40
C ASP A 334 -13.59 3.36 -0.68
N LEU A 335 -14.25 4.52 -0.79
CA LEU A 335 -15.22 4.79 -1.86
C LEU A 335 -14.56 4.72 -3.24
N TRP A 336 -13.34 5.27 -3.37
CA TRP A 336 -12.56 5.18 -4.61
C TRP A 336 -12.26 3.72 -4.99
N LYS A 337 -11.88 2.87 -4.02
CA LYS A 337 -11.63 1.45 -4.26
C LYS A 337 -12.91 0.69 -4.66
N ALA A 338 -14.02 0.97 -3.98
CA ALA A 338 -15.31 0.34 -4.24
C ALA A 338 -15.87 0.69 -5.62
N GLU A 339 -15.79 1.95 -6.02
CA GLU A 339 -16.26 2.38 -7.36
C GLU A 339 -15.35 1.86 -8.48
N ARG A 340 -14.04 1.70 -8.22
CA ARG A 340 -13.10 1.10 -9.18
C ARG A 340 -13.21 -0.41 -9.33
N SER A 341 -13.73 -1.12 -8.33
CA SER A 341 -13.90 -2.59 -8.43
C SER A 341 -15.09 -2.99 -9.31
N ILE A 342 -16.04 -2.07 -9.51
CA ILE A 342 -17.25 -2.29 -10.32
C ILE A 342 -17.17 -1.65 -11.72
N ARG A 343 -16.15 -0.83 -12.00
CA ARG A 343 -15.94 -0.10 -13.25
C ARG A 343 -14.62 -0.50 -13.93
N LEU A 344 -14.59 -0.44 -15.25
CA LEU A 344 -13.36 -0.58 -16.02
C LEU A 344 -12.59 0.74 -15.99
N THR A 345 -11.33 0.69 -15.56
CA THR A 345 -10.52 1.89 -15.31
C THR A 345 -9.48 2.15 -16.41
N ALA A 346 -9.20 3.43 -16.69
CA ALA A 346 -8.32 3.87 -17.79
C ALA A 346 -6.95 3.18 -17.83
N SER A 347 -6.35 2.89 -16.68
CA SER A 347 -5.07 2.17 -16.57
C SER A 347 -5.09 0.76 -17.16
N ASN A 348 -6.27 0.18 -17.39
CA ASN A 348 -6.45 -1.13 -18.01
C ASN A 348 -6.93 -1.05 -19.48
N PHE A 349 -7.29 0.13 -19.98
CA PHE A 349 -7.85 0.27 -21.34
C PHE A 349 -6.88 -0.23 -22.40
N GLY A 350 -5.60 0.18 -22.34
CA GLY A 350 -4.60 -0.29 -23.28
C GLY A 350 -4.41 -1.81 -23.27
N LYS A 351 -4.56 -2.46 -22.11
CA LYS A 351 -4.51 -3.93 -22.04
C LYS A 351 -5.71 -4.54 -22.74
N VAL A 352 -6.91 -4.03 -22.48
CA VAL A 352 -8.17 -4.53 -23.06
C VAL A 352 -8.19 -4.33 -24.57
N CYS A 353 -7.93 -3.11 -25.06
CA CYS A 353 -7.99 -2.77 -26.49
C CYS A 353 -6.90 -3.42 -27.35
N LYS A 354 -5.91 -4.07 -26.73
CA LYS A 354 -4.82 -4.77 -27.40
C LYS A 354 -4.88 -6.29 -27.22
N LEU A 355 -5.93 -6.81 -26.58
CA LEU A 355 -6.16 -8.24 -26.50
C LEU A 355 -6.42 -8.78 -27.91
N ARG A 356 -5.65 -9.80 -28.30
CA ARG A 356 -5.95 -10.52 -29.54
C ARG A 356 -7.21 -11.33 -29.35
N VAL A 357 -7.96 -11.54 -30.44
CA VAL A 357 -9.17 -12.37 -30.41
C VAL A 357 -8.88 -13.76 -29.85
N THR A 358 -7.70 -14.32 -30.14
CA THR A 358 -7.24 -15.63 -29.66
C THR A 358 -6.72 -15.67 -28.21
N THR A 359 -6.55 -14.52 -27.56
CA THR A 359 -6.06 -14.46 -26.17
C THR A 359 -7.20 -14.62 -25.19
N SER A 360 -7.07 -15.57 -24.26
CA SER A 360 -8.05 -15.76 -23.19
C SER A 360 -8.24 -14.49 -22.35
N ARG A 361 -9.50 -14.10 -22.08
CA ARG A 361 -9.84 -12.95 -21.24
C ARG A 361 -9.82 -13.28 -19.76
N LYS A 362 -9.86 -14.57 -19.39
CA LYS A 362 -9.86 -15.07 -17.99
C LYS A 362 -8.82 -14.36 -17.11
N ASN A 363 -7.58 -14.32 -17.58
CA ASN A 363 -6.47 -13.71 -16.83
C ASN A 363 -6.61 -12.19 -16.68
N THR A 364 -7.14 -11.51 -17.69
CA THR A 364 -7.39 -10.06 -17.66
C THR A 364 -8.52 -9.74 -16.68
N VAL A 365 -9.65 -10.47 -16.76
CA VAL A 365 -10.77 -10.35 -15.80
C VAL A 365 -10.29 -10.62 -14.38
N LYS A 366 -9.55 -11.71 -14.16
CA LYS A 366 -8.95 -12.05 -12.86
C LYS A 366 -8.05 -10.92 -12.35
N THR A 367 -7.26 -10.33 -13.24
CA THR A 367 -6.35 -9.25 -12.89
C THR A 367 -7.09 -7.98 -12.49
N ILE A 368 -8.18 -7.64 -13.19
CA ILE A 368 -8.97 -6.44 -12.94
C ILE A 368 -9.79 -6.58 -11.65
N LEU A 369 -10.44 -7.71 -11.42
CA LEU A 369 -11.38 -7.89 -10.29
C LEU A 369 -10.71 -8.37 -9.00
N TYR A 370 -9.71 -9.26 -9.10
CA TYR A 370 -9.23 -10.03 -7.95
C TYR A 370 -7.77 -9.81 -7.60
N ASN A 371 -6.98 -9.15 -8.45
CA ASN A 371 -5.59 -8.93 -8.13
C ASN A 371 -5.46 -7.81 -7.10
N ALA A 372 -5.47 -8.19 -5.82
CA ALA A 372 -5.09 -7.32 -4.72
C ALA A 372 -3.57 -7.03 -4.85
N PHE A 373 -3.24 -5.99 -5.60
CA PHE A 373 -1.87 -5.52 -5.75
C PHE A 373 -1.34 -5.07 -4.39
N SER A 374 -0.22 -5.64 -3.99
CA SER A 374 0.28 -5.50 -2.63
C SER A 374 1.52 -4.60 -2.49
N GLY A 375 1.73 -3.71 -3.45
CA GLY A 375 2.93 -2.86 -3.50
C GLY A 375 4.14 -3.64 -4.01
N ASN A 376 4.91 -3.01 -4.90
CA ASN A 376 6.22 -3.49 -5.32
C ASN A 376 7.23 -2.33 -5.26
N SER A 377 8.52 -2.61 -5.45
CA SER A 377 9.56 -1.58 -5.43
C SER A 377 9.27 -0.42 -6.39
N SER A 378 8.64 -0.69 -7.53
CA SER A 378 8.25 0.34 -8.50
C SER A 378 7.12 1.23 -8.00
N THR A 379 6.14 0.67 -7.29
CA THR A 379 5.01 1.46 -6.74
C THR A 379 5.46 2.28 -5.54
N ASN A 380 6.31 1.71 -4.67
CA ASN A 380 6.90 2.48 -3.58
C ASN A 380 7.73 3.64 -4.13
N TYR A 381 8.54 3.41 -5.17
CA TYR A 381 9.28 4.47 -5.84
C TYR A 381 8.37 5.53 -6.46
N GLY A 382 7.22 5.13 -7.02
CA GLY A 382 6.17 6.05 -7.49
C GLY A 382 5.64 6.92 -6.35
N ILE A 383 5.15 6.32 -5.27
CA ILE A 383 4.60 7.02 -4.09
C ILE A 383 5.60 8.01 -3.48
N GLU A 384 6.88 7.64 -3.45
CA GLU A 384 7.96 8.47 -2.92
C GLU A 384 8.18 9.73 -3.76
N ASN A 385 8.18 9.59 -5.09
CA ASN A 385 8.70 10.59 -6.00
C ASN A 385 7.63 11.35 -6.77
N GLU A 386 6.43 10.81 -6.95
CA GLU A 386 5.33 11.49 -7.66
C GLU A 386 5.00 12.86 -7.07
N PRO A 387 4.95 13.07 -5.73
CA PRO A 387 4.76 14.41 -5.17
C PRO A 387 5.92 15.37 -5.49
N ILE A 388 7.15 14.87 -5.60
CA ILE A 388 8.34 15.65 -5.95
C ILE A 388 8.29 16.02 -7.43
N ALA A 389 7.97 15.05 -8.29
CA ALA A 389 7.78 15.23 -9.72
C ALA A 389 6.67 16.25 -10.02
N ARG A 390 5.54 16.18 -9.31
CA ARG A 390 4.44 17.14 -9.43
C ARG A 390 4.89 18.57 -9.09
N ILE A 391 5.59 18.76 -7.97
CA ILE A 391 6.11 20.09 -7.58
C ILE A 391 7.14 20.60 -8.60
N SER A 392 8.01 19.72 -9.10
CA SER A 392 8.99 20.07 -10.13
C SER A 392 8.29 20.53 -11.41
N PHE A 393 7.26 19.80 -11.82
CA PHE A 393 6.49 20.11 -13.03
C PHE A 393 5.66 21.39 -12.88
N GLU A 394 4.98 21.59 -11.74
CA GLU A 394 4.27 22.84 -11.43
C GLU A 394 5.15 24.08 -11.60
N LYS A 395 6.42 24.00 -11.20
CA LYS A 395 7.40 25.09 -11.35
C LYS A 395 7.79 25.31 -12.81
N GLU A 396 7.95 24.23 -13.59
CA GLU A 396 8.40 24.30 -14.97
C GLU A 396 7.33 24.88 -15.91
N ILE A 397 6.06 24.49 -15.74
CA ILE A 397 4.97 25.02 -16.55
C ILE A 397 4.33 26.29 -15.97
N ASN A 398 4.72 26.68 -14.75
CA ASN A 398 4.14 27.80 -13.99
C ASN A 398 2.60 27.73 -13.85
N LEU A 399 2.05 26.51 -13.73
CA LEU A 399 0.63 26.24 -13.53
C LEU A 399 0.42 25.38 -12.29
N LYS A 400 -0.71 25.57 -11.61
CA LYS A 400 -1.06 24.82 -10.40
C LYS A 400 -1.76 23.51 -10.76
N ILE A 401 -1.29 22.40 -10.17
CA ILE A 401 -1.87 21.07 -10.37
C ILE A 401 -2.72 20.73 -9.14
N LYS A 402 -4.03 20.71 -9.33
CA LYS A 402 -5.00 20.34 -8.29
C LYS A 402 -5.11 18.82 -8.19
N PRO A 403 -5.33 18.25 -6.98
CA PRO A 403 -5.57 16.82 -6.84
C PRO A 403 -6.89 16.41 -7.49
N ALA A 404 -6.92 15.22 -8.08
CA ALA A 404 -8.05 14.67 -8.80
C ALA A 404 -8.63 13.42 -8.11
N GLY A 405 -9.96 13.28 -8.10
CA GLY A 405 -10.64 12.07 -7.68
C GLY A 405 -10.87 11.04 -8.81
N LEU A 406 -11.88 10.19 -8.62
CA LEU A 406 -12.40 9.30 -9.65
C LEU A 406 -13.44 10.03 -10.50
N PHE A 407 -13.22 10.06 -11.80
CA PHE A 407 -14.17 10.48 -12.82
C PHE A 407 -14.87 9.25 -13.41
N VAL A 408 -16.15 9.40 -13.70
CA VAL A 408 -17.00 8.38 -14.31
C VAL A 408 -17.53 8.94 -15.62
N ASP A 409 -17.52 8.12 -16.66
CA ASP A 409 -18.00 8.55 -17.96
C ASP A 409 -19.53 8.71 -17.95
N LYS A 410 -20.01 9.78 -18.59
CA LYS A 410 -21.44 10.12 -18.59
C LYS A 410 -22.26 9.17 -19.45
N THR A 411 -21.70 8.74 -20.58
CA THR A 411 -22.37 7.89 -21.56
C THR A 411 -22.21 6.43 -21.16
N TYR A 412 -20.97 6.03 -20.88
CA TYR A 412 -20.58 4.69 -20.50
C TYR A 412 -20.25 4.65 -19.01
N ASN A 413 -21.27 4.70 -18.15
CA ASN A 413 -21.08 4.74 -16.69
C ASN A 413 -20.10 3.66 -16.18
N PHE A 414 -19.97 2.52 -16.84
CA PHE A 414 -18.99 1.49 -16.46
C PHE A 414 -17.52 1.85 -16.72
N LEU A 415 -17.21 2.95 -17.39
CA LEU A 415 -15.86 3.46 -17.60
C LEU A 415 -15.53 4.52 -16.55
N ALA A 416 -14.30 4.46 -16.03
CA ALA A 416 -13.82 5.41 -15.04
C ALA A 416 -12.34 5.75 -15.20
N ALA A 417 -11.93 6.91 -14.72
CA ALA A 417 -10.57 7.41 -14.81
C ALA A 417 -10.16 8.15 -13.53
N SER A 418 -8.90 8.03 -13.15
CA SER A 418 -8.30 8.85 -12.09
C SER A 418 -7.00 9.43 -12.66
N PRO A 419 -6.98 10.69 -13.11
CA PRO A 419 -5.73 11.35 -13.48
C PRO A 419 -4.90 11.66 -12.23
N ASP A 420 -3.60 11.89 -12.40
CA ASP A 420 -2.70 12.23 -11.27
C ASP A 420 -2.91 13.68 -10.79
N GLY A 421 -3.48 14.53 -11.65
CA GLY A 421 -3.92 15.87 -11.28
C GLY A 421 -4.70 16.59 -12.37
N LEU A 422 -5.31 17.71 -11.99
CA LEU A 422 -6.08 18.61 -12.86
C LEU A 422 -5.31 19.92 -13.03
N ILE A 423 -5.22 20.40 -14.27
CA ILE A 423 -4.65 21.69 -14.63
C ILE A 423 -5.80 22.54 -15.13
N ASP A 424 -6.07 23.64 -14.44
CA ASP A 424 -7.18 24.54 -14.73
C ASP A 424 -8.49 23.76 -14.95
N ASP A 425 -9.33 24.22 -15.88
CA ASP A 425 -10.62 23.60 -16.16
C ASP A 425 -10.56 22.57 -17.30
N ASP A 426 -9.49 22.56 -18.11
CA ASP A 426 -9.43 21.81 -19.37
C ASP A 426 -8.23 20.85 -19.50
N GLY A 427 -7.28 20.89 -18.56
CA GLY A 427 -6.08 20.05 -18.59
C GLY A 427 -6.07 18.94 -17.53
N ILE A 428 -5.38 17.84 -17.82
CA ILE A 428 -4.98 16.83 -16.83
C ILE A 428 -3.47 16.59 -16.87
N VAL A 429 -2.94 15.91 -15.85
CA VAL A 429 -1.56 15.43 -15.83
C VAL A 429 -1.53 13.94 -15.49
N GLU A 430 -0.62 13.22 -16.16
CA GLU A 430 -0.26 11.84 -15.87
C GLU A 430 1.26 11.79 -15.67
N ILE A 431 1.68 11.49 -14.44
CA ILE A 431 3.08 11.48 -14.00
C ILE A 431 3.56 10.04 -13.89
N LYS A 432 4.70 9.75 -14.51
CA LYS A 432 5.38 8.46 -14.41
C LYS A 432 6.78 8.63 -13.86
N CYS A 433 7.04 7.90 -12.77
CA CYS A 433 8.36 7.76 -12.14
C CYS A 433 8.80 6.29 -12.24
N PRO A 434 9.31 5.80 -13.38
CA PRO A 434 9.68 4.39 -13.53
C PRO A 434 10.95 4.07 -12.75
N TYR A 435 10.89 3.06 -11.88
CA TYR A 435 12.06 2.61 -11.11
C TYR A 435 13.27 2.23 -11.97
N THR A 436 13.04 1.73 -13.20
CA THR A 436 14.08 1.31 -14.15
C THR A 436 15.04 2.44 -14.55
N ILE A 437 14.60 3.70 -14.46
CA ILE A 437 15.38 4.88 -14.85
C ILE A 437 15.86 5.70 -13.66
N LYS A 438 15.76 5.18 -12.43
CA LYS A 438 16.10 5.92 -11.21
C LYS A 438 17.52 6.53 -11.21
N ASP A 439 18.45 5.99 -12.00
CA ASP A 439 19.84 6.41 -12.07
C ASP A 439 20.19 7.09 -13.42
N LEU A 440 19.22 7.28 -14.32
CA LEU A 440 19.40 7.83 -15.67
C LEU A 440 18.48 9.03 -15.90
N THR A 441 18.86 9.92 -16.82
CA THR A 441 17.93 10.92 -17.33
C THR A 441 16.84 10.24 -18.18
N PRO A 442 15.62 10.79 -18.28
CA PRO A 442 14.59 10.29 -19.18
C PRO A 442 15.07 10.19 -20.63
N GLU A 443 15.87 11.16 -21.09
CA GLU A 443 16.49 11.23 -22.42
C GLU A 443 17.40 10.03 -22.66
N ASP A 444 18.38 9.81 -21.78
CA ASP A 444 19.34 8.70 -21.88
C ASP A 444 18.61 7.35 -21.82
N ALA A 445 17.56 7.25 -21.00
CA ALA A 445 16.79 6.03 -20.86
C ALA A 445 15.99 5.67 -22.12
N ILE A 446 15.52 6.66 -22.87
CA ILE A 446 14.87 6.46 -24.17
C ILE A 446 15.92 6.04 -25.21
N GLN A 447 17.05 6.76 -25.29
CA GLN A 447 18.13 6.47 -26.25
C GLN A 447 18.75 5.09 -26.04
N CYS A 448 18.95 4.68 -24.78
CA CYS A 448 19.46 3.35 -24.43
C CYS A 448 18.39 2.23 -24.54
N GLY A 449 17.18 2.52 -25.04
CA GLY A 449 16.13 1.53 -25.24
C GLY A 449 15.50 0.94 -23.97
N LYS A 450 15.75 1.53 -22.79
CA LYS A 450 15.14 1.08 -21.52
C LYS A 450 13.65 1.41 -21.43
N LEU A 451 13.21 2.49 -22.10
CA LEU A 451 11.82 2.92 -22.16
C LEU A 451 11.21 2.63 -23.53
N LYS A 452 10.72 1.41 -23.73
CA LYS A 452 10.16 0.97 -25.02
C LYS A 452 8.89 1.71 -25.44
N PHE A 453 8.20 2.36 -24.51
CA PHE A 453 6.94 3.07 -24.75
C PHE A 453 7.14 4.49 -25.32
N ALA A 454 8.33 5.06 -25.22
CA ALA A 454 8.62 6.44 -25.63
C ALA A 454 9.74 6.50 -26.68
N THR A 455 9.78 7.62 -27.39
CA THR A 455 10.78 8.00 -28.40
C THR A 455 11.12 9.48 -28.22
N LEU A 456 12.25 9.93 -28.74
CA LEU A 456 12.57 11.35 -28.83
C LEU A 456 12.39 11.80 -30.28
N ILE A 457 11.60 12.84 -30.50
CA ILE A 457 11.46 13.53 -31.79
C ILE A 457 11.89 14.98 -31.55
N ASP A 458 12.92 15.44 -32.26
CA ASP A 458 13.51 16.77 -32.10
C ASP A 458 13.87 17.11 -30.64
N GLY A 459 14.40 16.12 -29.91
CA GLY A 459 14.74 16.24 -28.49
C GLY A 459 13.55 16.28 -27.53
N LYS A 460 12.31 16.19 -28.03
CA LYS A 460 11.09 16.19 -27.21
C LYS A 460 10.54 14.78 -27.01
N LEU A 461 9.92 14.56 -25.85
CA LEU A 461 9.26 13.30 -25.53
C LEU A 461 8.10 13.04 -26.50
N ASN A 462 8.12 11.86 -27.11
CA ASN A 462 7.04 11.35 -27.92
C ASN A 462 6.61 9.96 -27.44
N LEU A 463 5.43 9.88 -26.83
CA LEU A 463 4.78 8.64 -26.43
C LEU A 463 4.23 7.91 -27.65
N LYS A 464 4.56 6.62 -27.78
CA LYS A 464 4.06 5.80 -28.90
C LYS A 464 2.54 5.64 -28.78
N THR A 465 1.82 5.92 -29.86
CA THR A 465 0.35 5.83 -29.93
C THR A 465 -0.18 4.40 -29.71
N ASN A 466 0.63 3.37 -29.98
CA ASN A 466 0.28 1.98 -29.72
C ASN A 466 0.63 1.52 -28.28
N ASP A 467 1.18 2.38 -27.43
CA ASP A 467 1.53 2.01 -26.05
C ASP A 467 0.33 2.10 -25.10
N ASN A 468 0.31 1.26 -24.06
CA ASN A 468 -0.78 1.22 -23.08
C ASN A 468 -0.99 2.57 -22.39
N TYR A 469 0.07 3.37 -22.18
CA TYR A 469 -0.08 4.70 -21.59
C TYR A 469 -0.83 5.66 -22.50
N TYR A 470 -0.70 5.54 -23.83
CA TYR A 470 -1.44 6.39 -24.76
C TYR A 470 -2.94 6.10 -24.70
N TYR A 471 -3.31 4.81 -24.70
CA TYR A 471 -4.71 4.38 -24.47
C TYR A 471 -5.24 4.82 -23.11
N GLN A 472 -4.41 4.77 -22.07
CA GLN A 472 -4.79 5.27 -20.75
C GLN A 472 -5.11 6.77 -20.79
N ILE A 473 -4.25 7.57 -21.42
CA ILE A 473 -4.40 9.03 -21.50
C ILE A 473 -5.62 9.42 -22.34
N GLN A 474 -5.79 8.81 -23.53
CA GLN A 474 -6.99 9.05 -24.34
C GLN A 474 -8.27 8.64 -23.60
N GLY A 475 -8.22 7.54 -22.86
CA GLY A 475 -9.30 7.13 -21.96
C GLY A 475 -9.57 8.14 -20.84
N GLN A 476 -8.53 8.67 -20.20
CA GLN A 476 -8.68 9.71 -19.17
C GLN A 476 -9.29 10.99 -19.76
N LEU A 477 -8.85 11.43 -20.94
CA LEU A 477 -9.37 12.63 -21.62
C LEU A 477 -10.84 12.47 -22.01
N HIS A 478 -11.22 11.31 -22.55
CA HIS A 478 -12.62 11.00 -22.86
C HIS A 478 -13.48 11.01 -21.59
N VAL A 479 -13.11 10.24 -20.56
CA VAL A 479 -13.90 10.12 -19.33
C VAL A 479 -14.03 11.47 -18.58
N THR A 480 -12.96 12.27 -18.57
CA THR A 480 -12.96 13.57 -17.88
C THR A 480 -13.56 14.69 -18.73
N GLN A 481 -13.78 14.46 -20.03
CA GLN A 481 -14.22 15.45 -21.01
C GLN A 481 -13.31 16.69 -21.06
N ARG A 482 -11.99 16.45 -21.05
CA ARG A 482 -10.93 17.48 -21.07
C ARG A 482 -10.14 17.42 -22.37
N SER A 483 -9.57 18.54 -22.79
CA SER A 483 -8.97 18.67 -24.13
C SER A 483 -7.52 18.20 -24.22
N TYR A 484 -6.77 18.21 -23.11
CA TYR A 484 -5.36 17.81 -23.15
C TYR A 484 -4.82 17.21 -21.85
N CYS A 485 -3.78 16.40 -21.99
CA CYS A 485 -3.01 15.80 -20.90
C CYS A 485 -1.53 16.16 -21.05
N TYR A 486 -0.89 16.57 -19.96
CA TYR A 486 0.56 16.54 -19.88
C TYR A 486 1.02 15.17 -19.40
N PHE A 487 1.68 14.41 -20.28
CA PHE A 487 2.38 13.19 -19.92
C PHE A 487 3.77 13.54 -19.43
N VAL A 488 4.06 13.30 -18.16
CA VAL A 488 5.32 13.68 -17.51
C VAL A 488 6.11 12.43 -17.15
N LEU A 489 7.34 12.36 -17.61
CA LEU A 489 8.30 11.31 -17.30
C LEU A 489 9.40 11.89 -16.41
N TRP A 490 9.45 11.45 -15.16
CA TRP A 490 10.34 12.01 -14.16
C TRP A 490 11.32 10.97 -13.60
N SER A 491 12.54 11.42 -13.33
CA SER A 491 13.56 10.73 -12.57
C SER A 491 14.27 11.72 -11.64
N SER A 492 15.07 11.24 -10.69
CA SER A 492 15.94 12.09 -9.88
C SER A 492 17.00 12.85 -10.69
N LYS A 493 17.22 12.48 -11.95
CA LYS A 493 18.24 13.03 -12.85
C LYS A 493 17.73 14.08 -13.82
N GLY A 494 16.42 14.08 -14.09
CA GLY A 494 15.81 14.94 -15.11
C GLY A 494 14.33 14.62 -15.32
N MET A 495 13.67 15.47 -16.10
CA MET A 495 12.25 15.39 -16.40
C MET A 495 12.02 15.72 -17.87
N LEU A 496 11.13 14.96 -18.50
CA LEU A 496 10.61 15.22 -19.84
C LEU A 496 9.09 15.22 -19.79
N TYR A 497 8.44 15.97 -20.68
CA TYR A 497 7.00 15.91 -20.81
C TYR A 497 6.52 16.12 -22.25
N GLN A 498 5.30 15.66 -22.51
CA GLN A 498 4.60 15.82 -23.78
C GLN A 498 3.17 16.29 -23.52
N LYS A 499 2.71 17.29 -24.27
CA LYS A 499 1.29 17.66 -24.31
C LYS A 499 0.57 16.77 -25.33
N ILE A 500 -0.37 15.96 -24.87
CA ILE A 500 -1.18 15.06 -25.69
C ILE A 500 -2.60 15.62 -25.75
N LEU A 501 -3.12 15.82 -26.96
CA LEU A 501 -4.49 16.29 -27.17
C LEU A 501 -5.47 15.13 -27.17
N ARG A 502 -6.72 15.42 -26.81
CA ARG A 502 -7.84 14.50 -26.93
C ARG A 502 -8.05 14.14 -28.40
N ASP A 503 -8.13 12.85 -28.67
CA ASP A 503 -8.37 12.28 -29.99
C ASP A 503 -9.63 11.42 -29.94
N ASP A 504 -10.77 12.04 -30.22
CA ASP A 504 -12.07 11.37 -30.22
C ASP A 504 -12.16 10.29 -31.30
N ALA A 505 -11.56 10.53 -32.47
CA ALA A 505 -11.51 9.54 -33.54
C ALA A 505 -10.74 8.29 -33.12
N PHE A 506 -9.61 8.44 -32.42
CA PHE A 506 -8.88 7.30 -31.85
C PHE A 506 -9.71 6.54 -30.83
N PHE A 507 -10.44 7.24 -29.95
CA PHE A 507 -11.30 6.59 -28.96
C PHE A 507 -12.42 5.79 -29.64
N GLU A 508 -13.17 6.41 -30.55
CA GLU A 508 -14.29 5.79 -31.26
C GLU A 508 -13.85 4.59 -32.10
N GLN A 509 -12.81 4.77 -32.92
CA GLN A 509 -12.38 3.75 -33.88
C GLN A 509 -11.60 2.61 -33.24
N ARG A 510 -10.82 2.86 -32.18
CA ARG A 510 -9.90 1.85 -31.61
C ARG A 510 -10.26 1.37 -30.21
N MET A 511 -11.01 2.14 -29.42
CA MET A 511 -11.22 1.83 -28.00
C MET A 511 -12.65 1.45 -27.68
N GLN A 512 -13.61 2.27 -28.12
CA GLN A 512 -15.01 2.23 -27.70
C GLN A 512 -15.61 0.82 -27.77
N GLN A 513 -15.64 0.21 -28.96
CA GLN A 513 -16.27 -1.10 -29.15
C GLN A 513 -15.60 -2.19 -28.30
N GLN A 514 -14.26 -2.18 -28.21
CA GLN A 514 -13.51 -3.19 -27.45
C GLN A 514 -13.74 -3.07 -25.93
N LEU A 515 -13.86 -1.84 -25.42
CA LEU A 515 -14.13 -1.60 -24.01
C LEU A 515 -15.57 -1.99 -23.64
N ILE A 516 -16.54 -1.66 -24.51
CA ILE A 516 -17.96 -2.01 -24.33
C ILE A 516 -18.12 -3.53 -24.31
N SER A 517 -17.62 -4.23 -25.34
CA SER A 517 -17.74 -5.69 -25.43
C SER A 517 -17.04 -6.37 -24.26
N PHE A 518 -15.83 -5.93 -23.91
CA PHE A 518 -15.09 -6.54 -22.81
C PHE A 518 -15.82 -6.38 -21.47
N TYR A 519 -16.41 -5.21 -21.21
CA TYR A 519 -17.16 -4.99 -19.97
C TYR A 519 -18.41 -5.86 -19.91
N HIS A 520 -19.24 -5.86 -20.96
CA HIS A 520 -20.52 -6.57 -20.94
C HIS A 520 -20.38 -8.09 -21.03
N ASP A 521 -19.44 -8.57 -21.84
CA ASP A 521 -19.34 -10.00 -22.19
C ASP A 521 -18.44 -10.77 -21.25
N HIS A 522 -17.51 -10.10 -20.54
CA HIS A 522 -16.55 -10.78 -19.66
C HIS A 522 -16.57 -10.23 -18.22
N LEU A 523 -16.41 -8.92 -18.04
CA LEU A 523 -16.27 -8.35 -16.70
C LEU A 523 -17.58 -8.42 -15.91
N LEU A 524 -18.69 -8.06 -16.54
CA LEU A 524 -20.01 -8.01 -15.92
C LEU A 524 -20.54 -9.40 -15.56
N LEU A 525 -20.23 -10.42 -16.37
CA LEU A 525 -20.55 -11.82 -16.06
C LEU A 525 -19.95 -12.22 -14.71
N GLU A 526 -18.66 -11.95 -14.51
CA GLU A 526 -17.95 -12.34 -13.28
C GLU A 526 -18.33 -11.45 -12.08
N ILE A 527 -18.74 -10.20 -12.30
CA ILE A 527 -19.26 -9.32 -11.23
C ILE A 527 -20.61 -9.82 -10.69
N LEU A 528 -21.52 -10.23 -11.58
CA LEU A 528 -22.89 -10.63 -11.19
C LEU A 528 -22.99 -12.09 -10.76
N ASP A 529 -22.20 -12.96 -11.40
CA ASP A 529 -22.18 -14.38 -11.12
C ASP A 529 -20.73 -14.88 -11.06
N SER A 530 -20.10 -14.61 -9.92
CA SER A 530 -18.70 -14.92 -9.72
C SER A 530 -18.47 -16.42 -9.59
N ARG A 531 -17.73 -16.99 -10.55
CA ARG A 531 -17.18 -18.34 -10.45
C ARG A 531 -15.99 -18.39 -9.51
N PHE A 532 -15.21 -17.30 -9.46
CA PHE A 532 -14.01 -17.23 -8.64
C PHE A 532 -14.29 -17.47 -7.15
N HIS A 533 -15.33 -16.85 -6.59
CA HIS A 533 -15.69 -17.05 -5.18
C HIS A 533 -16.25 -18.45 -4.88
N ARG A 534 -16.78 -19.14 -5.91
CA ARG A 534 -17.25 -20.53 -5.81
C ARG A 534 -16.13 -21.57 -5.99
N GLY A 535 -14.88 -21.13 -6.19
CA GLY A 535 -13.74 -22.01 -6.45
C GLY A 535 -13.73 -22.59 -7.88
N LEU A 536 -14.55 -22.04 -8.78
CA LEU A 536 -14.67 -22.46 -10.17
C LEU A 536 -13.75 -21.62 -11.10
N PRO A 537 -13.33 -22.15 -12.26
CA PRO A 537 -12.54 -21.38 -13.22
C PRO A 537 -13.34 -20.21 -13.81
N ILE A 538 -12.69 -19.04 -13.93
CA ILE A 538 -13.29 -17.84 -14.55
C ILE A 538 -13.63 -18.14 -16.02
N ARG A 539 -14.75 -17.60 -16.50
CA ARG A 539 -15.22 -17.76 -17.89
C ARG A 539 -14.30 -17.05 -18.86
N ASP A 540 -14.11 -17.63 -20.04
CA ASP A 540 -13.36 -16.97 -21.11
C ASP A 540 -14.17 -15.92 -21.83
#